data_AF-A0A0C9YP01-F1
#
_entry.id   AF-A0A0C9YP01-F1
#
_cell.length_a   1.000
_cell.length_b   1.000
_cell.length_c   1.000
_cell.angle_alpha   90.00
_cell.angle_beta   90.00
_cell.angle_gamma   90.00
#
_symmetry.space_group_name_H-M   'P 1'
#
loop_
_entity.id
_entity.type
_entity.pdbx_description
1 polymer ?
#
loop_
_entity_poly.entity_id
_entity_poly.type
_entity_poly.pdbx_seq_one_letter_code
_entity_poly.pdbx_strand_id
1 'polypeptide(L)'
;MTGISSGCCNLRYSSRSHAQAVQLDHIPSVGCSSWPLSSTTSFKYVSNTAQILQKGYAIVRKHKGAPFKVPTLNRWIVVIGRRHLEDIKKSTDDELSLIEAANDSAKVDYLIGPEINSNPYHISVARIHLTRNLGLYYPDIKDEVHAAFEELLDLKDNAWKSVPAVETVREIVRRTSNSVFVDLPLCRDHDWIDLNSRVAVDVATDANILNMFPRLTYVFQRIPSTAMVQFMTTLVW
;
A
#
# COMPACT_ATOMS: atom_id res chain seq x y z
N MET A 1 -17.05 -18.41 15.45
CA MET A 1 -15.62 -18.56 15.82
C MET A 1 -14.79 -18.43 14.54
N THR A 2 -14.46 -17.19 14.19
CA THR A 2 -13.81 -16.79 12.95
C THR A 2 -12.42 -16.28 13.29
N GLY A 3 -11.39 -17.03 12.92
CA GLY A 3 -10.00 -16.62 13.05
C GLY A 3 -9.37 -16.47 11.67
N ILE A 4 -9.45 -15.26 11.11
CA ILE A 4 -8.66 -14.88 9.93
C ILE A 4 -7.59 -13.90 10.42
N SER A 5 -6.44 -14.44 10.80
CA SER A 5 -5.20 -13.68 10.96
C SER A 5 -4.19 -14.26 9.98
N SER A 6 -4.24 -13.77 8.74
CA SER A 6 -3.31 -14.13 7.66
C SER A 6 -2.38 -12.95 7.42
N GLY A 7 -1.47 -12.70 8.37
CA GLY A 7 -0.35 -11.78 8.16
C GLY A 7 0.63 -12.37 7.15
N CYS A 8 0.58 -11.89 5.91
CA CYS A 8 1.57 -12.21 4.89
C CYS A 8 2.59 -11.06 4.79
N CYS A 9 3.86 -11.37 5.02
CA CYS A 9 4.96 -10.47 4.69
C CYS A 9 5.18 -10.53 3.18
N ASN A 10 4.87 -9.43 2.49
CA ASN A 10 5.27 -9.24 1.11
C ASN A 10 6.75 -8.87 1.08
N LEU A 11 7.59 -9.77 0.59
CA LEU A 11 8.95 -9.40 0.20
C LEU A 11 8.91 -8.71 -1.15
N ARG A 12 9.59 -7.58 -1.22
CA ARG A 12 9.81 -6.85 -2.46
C ARG A 12 11.31 -6.78 -2.69
N TYR A 13 11.77 -7.54 -3.66
CA TYR A 13 13.12 -7.43 -4.19
C TYR A 13 13.12 -6.30 -5.24
N SER A 14 13.80 -5.19 -4.94
CA SER A 14 14.12 -4.15 -5.92
C SER A 14 15.36 -4.59 -6.68
N SER A 15 15.29 -4.77 -8.00
CA SER A 15 16.50 -4.88 -8.82
C SER A 15 16.31 -4.16 -10.15
N ARG A 16 17.33 -3.38 -10.53
CA ARG A 16 17.27 -2.30 -11.54
C ARG A 16 17.74 -2.68 -12.95
N SER A 17 17.99 -3.94 -13.30
CA SER A 17 18.56 -4.23 -14.64
C SER A 17 18.15 -5.56 -15.28
N HIS A 18 17.97 -5.53 -16.60
CA HIS A 18 17.70 -6.68 -17.47
C HIS A 18 18.71 -7.84 -17.30
N ALA A 19 19.93 -7.55 -16.82
CA ALA A 19 20.96 -8.55 -16.54
C ALA A 19 20.58 -9.54 -15.42
N GLN A 20 19.69 -9.17 -14.49
CA GLN A 20 19.25 -10.04 -13.40
C GLN A 20 17.87 -10.67 -13.59
N ALA A 21 17.13 -10.34 -14.66
CA ALA A 21 15.96 -11.12 -15.04
C ALA A 21 16.34 -12.61 -15.20
N VAL A 22 17.56 -12.85 -15.72
CA VAL A 22 18.22 -14.16 -15.82
C VAL A 22 18.37 -14.88 -14.47
N GLN A 23 18.51 -14.16 -13.36
CA GLN A 23 18.74 -14.75 -12.02
C GLN A 23 17.44 -15.25 -11.37
N LEU A 24 16.27 -14.78 -11.82
CA LEU A 24 14.96 -15.15 -11.25
C LEU A 24 14.19 -16.16 -12.12
N ASP A 25 14.78 -16.67 -13.19
CA ASP A 25 14.11 -17.59 -14.13
C ASP A 25 13.79 -18.96 -13.53
N HIS A 26 14.55 -19.36 -12.51
CA HIS A 26 14.31 -20.59 -11.76
C HIS A 26 13.05 -20.54 -10.88
N ILE A 27 12.47 -19.36 -10.64
CA ILE A 27 11.29 -19.17 -9.79
C ILE A 27 10.02 -19.20 -10.68
N PRO A 28 9.02 -20.05 -10.37
CA PRO A 28 7.80 -20.15 -11.16
C PRO A 28 7.04 -18.82 -11.17
N SER A 29 6.64 -18.37 -12.37
CA SER A 29 5.84 -17.16 -12.55
C SER A 29 4.35 -17.46 -12.55
N VAL A 30 3.57 -16.61 -11.87
CA VAL A 30 2.10 -16.64 -11.96
C VAL A 30 1.66 -15.80 -13.15
N GLY A 31 1.33 -16.47 -14.26
CA GLY A 31 0.94 -15.81 -15.52
C GLY A 31 1.81 -16.25 -16.70
N CYS A 32 1.68 -15.56 -17.84
CA CYS A 32 2.43 -15.88 -19.05
C CYS A 32 3.87 -15.33 -18.95
N SER A 33 4.87 -16.16 -19.24
CA SER A 33 6.29 -15.80 -19.26
C SER A 33 6.78 -15.20 -20.58
N SER A 34 5.92 -15.12 -21.61
CA SER A 34 6.28 -14.75 -22.98
C SER A 34 6.10 -13.25 -23.28
N TRP A 35 7.08 -12.68 -24.00
CA TRP A 35 7.38 -11.24 -24.12
C TRP A 35 6.33 -10.28 -24.72
N PRO A 36 5.23 -10.65 -25.40
CA PRO A 36 4.17 -9.65 -25.66
C PRO A 36 2.99 -9.71 -24.66
N LEU A 37 2.84 -10.79 -23.87
CA LEU A 37 1.70 -10.99 -22.98
C LEU A 37 1.97 -10.59 -21.52
N SER A 38 3.22 -10.25 -21.20
CA SER A 38 3.60 -9.73 -19.88
C SER A 38 2.93 -8.37 -19.60
N SER A 39 2.90 -7.46 -20.57
CA SER A 39 2.33 -6.12 -20.40
C SER A 39 0.82 -6.16 -20.11
N THR A 40 0.07 -7.02 -20.80
CA THR A 40 -1.38 -7.19 -20.56
C THR A 40 -1.67 -7.87 -19.21
N THR A 41 -0.77 -8.74 -18.74
CA THR A 41 -0.83 -9.34 -17.40
C THR A 41 -0.53 -8.32 -16.30
N SER A 42 0.41 -7.41 -16.53
CA SER A 42 0.73 -6.32 -15.59
C SER A 42 -0.42 -5.32 -15.44
N PHE A 43 -1.16 -5.01 -16.52
CA PHE A 43 -2.40 -4.21 -16.42
C PHE A 43 -3.51 -4.95 -15.66
N LYS A 44 -3.65 -6.27 -15.86
CA LYS A 44 -4.55 -7.12 -15.05
C LYS A 44 -4.12 -7.22 -13.58
N TYR A 45 -2.85 -7.01 -13.26
CA TYR A 45 -2.38 -6.99 -11.87
C TYR A 45 -2.93 -5.79 -11.10
N VAL A 46 -3.01 -4.62 -11.74
CA VAL A 46 -3.57 -3.42 -11.12
C VAL A 46 -5.08 -3.55 -10.88
N SER A 47 -5.81 -4.14 -11.83
CA SER A 47 -7.27 -4.29 -11.72
C SER A 47 -7.73 -5.54 -10.95
N ASN A 48 -6.87 -6.56 -10.81
CA ASN A 48 -7.29 -7.87 -10.31
C ASN A 48 -6.22 -8.59 -9.47
N THR A 49 -5.54 -7.84 -8.61
CA THR A 49 -4.46 -8.35 -7.73
C THR A 49 -4.90 -9.55 -6.90
N ALA A 50 -6.12 -9.52 -6.35
CA ALA A 50 -6.64 -10.57 -5.48
C ALA A 50 -6.73 -11.93 -6.19
N GLN A 51 -7.22 -11.99 -7.43
CA GLN A 51 -7.30 -13.24 -8.18
C GLN A 51 -5.92 -13.78 -8.57
N ILE A 52 -4.97 -12.90 -8.90
CA ILE A 52 -3.60 -13.31 -9.23
C ILE A 52 -2.90 -13.87 -8.00
N LEU A 53 -3.06 -13.24 -6.83
CA LEU A 53 -2.52 -13.75 -5.57
C LEU A 53 -3.17 -15.09 -5.21
N GLN A 54 -4.49 -15.24 -5.33
CA GLN A 54 -5.16 -16.53 -5.10
C GLN A 54 -4.61 -17.65 -6.00
N LYS A 55 -4.38 -17.37 -7.28
CA LYS A 55 -3.72 -18.32 -8.20
C LYS A 55 -2.29 -18.65 -7.77
N GLY A 56 -1.53 -17.65 -7.32
CA GLY A 56 -0.21 -17.84 -6.73
C GLY A 56 -0.23 -18.74 -5.50
N TYR A 57 -1.17 -18.51 -4.57
CA TYR A 57 -1.36 -19.34 -3.38
C TYR A 57 -1.70 -20.80 -3.73
N ALA A 58 -2.54 -21.03 -4.75
CA ALA A 58 -2.82 -22.38 -5.23
C ALA A 58 -1.55 -23.09 -5.74
N ILE A 59 -0.64 -22.36 -6.39
CA ILE A 59 0.66 -22.87 -6.85
C ILE A 59 1.59 -23.17 -5.66
N VAL A 60 1.66 -22.29 -4.66
CA VAL A 60 2.45 -22.52 -3.42
C VAL A 60 1.98 -23.78 -2.69
N ARG A 61 0.65 -23.96 -2.59
CA ARG A 61 0.06 -25.14 -1.96
C ARG A 61 0.44 -26.43 -2.69
N LYS A 62 0.47 -26.40 -4.03
CA LYS A 62 0.91 -27.54 -4.85
C LYS A 62 2.41 -27.82 -4.73
N HIS A 63 3.24 -26.77 -4.64
CA HIS A 63 4.70 -26.88 -4.62
C HIS A 63 5.30 -26.83 -3.20
N LYS A 64 4.56 -27.30 -2.18
CA LYS A 64 5.01 -27.43 -0.78
C LYS A 64 5.68 -26.17 -0.20
N GLY A 65 5.16 -24.98 -0.52
CA GLY A 65 5.70 -23.73 0.01
C GLY A 65 6.77 -23.05 -0.86
N ALA A 66 7.04 -23.55 -2.09
CA ALA A 66 7.96 -22.91 -3.02
C ALA A 66 7.61 -21.43 -3.28
N PRO A 67 8.62 -20.54 -3.38
CA PRO A 67 8.38 -19.15 -3.75
C PRO A 67 7.85 -19.06 -5.19
N PHE A 68 7.12 -17.99 -5.48
CA PHE A 68 6.66 -17.69 -6.84
C PHE A 68 6.84 -16.21 -7.14
N LYS A 69 6.94 -15.87 -8.43
CA LYS A 69 7.04 -14.47 -8.87
C LYS A 69 5.78 -14.00 -9.58
N VAL A 70 5.42 -12.74 -9.39
CA VAL A 70 4.27 -12.09 -10.02
C VAL A 70 4.76 -10.87 -10.80
N PRO A 71 4.38 -10.71 -12.08
CA PRO A 71 4.74 -9.52 -12.83
C PRO A 71 3.91 -8.34 -12.35
N THR A 72 4.56 -7.20 -12.20
CA THR A 72 3.93 -5.88 -11.98
C THR A 72 4.25 -4.98 -13.16
N LEU A 73 3.80 -3.71 -13.13
CA LEU A 73 3.92 -2.76 -14.24
C LEU A 73 5.35 -2.61 -14.79
N ASN A 74 6.39 -2.71 -13.95
CA ASN A 74 7.77 -2.55 -14.38
C ASN A 74 8.78 -3.51 -13.72
N ARG A 75 8.32 -4.49 -12.93
CA ARG A 75 9.18 -5.37 -12.14
C ARG A 75 8.49 -6.67 -11.75
N TRP A 76 9.25 -7.60 -11.20
CA TRP A 76 8.74 -8.82 -10.60
C TRP A 76 8.68 -8.69 -9.08
N ILE A 77 7.57 -9.10 -8.46
CA ILE A 77 7.48 -9.29 -7.01
C ILE A 77 7.60 -10.78 -6.72
N VAL A 78 8.54 -11.16 -5.86
CA VAL A 78 8.70 -12.54 -5.40
C VAL A 78 7.94 -12.72 -4.09
N VAL A 79 6.93 -13.58 -4.11
CA VAL A 79 6.16 -13.95 -2.92
C VAL A 79 6.76 -15.21 -2.33
N ILE A 80 7.17 -15.11 -1.07
CA ILE A 80 7.82 -16.21 -0.35
C ILE A 80 6.89 -16.75 0.72
N GLY A 81 6.86 -18.08 0.88
CA GLY A 81 6.04 -18.74 1.89
C GLY A 81 6.56 -18.54 3.32
N ARG A 82 5.68 -18.77 4.30
CA ARG A 82 5.94 -18.56 5.75
C ARG A 82 7.20 -19.26 6.29
N ARG A 83 7.64 -20.34 5.65
CA ARG A 83 8.83 -21.12 6.07
C ARG A 83 10.14 -20.31 6.07
N HIS A 84 10.20 -19.24 5.28
CA HIS A 84 11.37 -18.36 5.19
C HIS A 84 11.23 -17.09 6.05
N LEU A 85 10.18 -16.98 6.86
CA LEU A 85 9.90 -15.77 7.65
C LEU A 85 11.05 -15.40 8.59
N GLU A 86 11.68 -16.40 9.23
CA GLU A 86 12.80 -16.14 10.13
C GLU A 86 14.06 -15.71 9.40
N ASP A 87 14.30 -16.20 8.18
CA ASP A 87 15.44 -15.78 7.36
C ASP A 87 15.28 -14.30 6.98
N ILE A 88 14.07 -13.89 6.59
CA ILE A 88 13.72 -12.52 6.24
C ILE A 88 13.88 -11.58 7.43
N LYS A 89 13.37 -11.99 8.60
CA LYS A 89 13.47 -11.18 9.82
C LYS A 89 14.92 -10.99 10.30
N LYS A 90 15.81 -11.92 9.97
CA LYS A 90 17.24 -11.87 10.31
C LYS A 90 18.09 -11.21 9.24
N SER A 91 17.53 -10.96 8.05
CA SER A 91 18.25 -10.33 6.95
C SER A 91 18.63 -8.91 7.33
N THR A 92 19.76 -8.46 6.81
CA THR A 92 20.23 -7.08 6.98
C THR A 92 19.56 -6.14 5.98
N ASP A 93 19.57 -4.83 6.25
CA ASP A 93 19.04 -3.84 5.31
C ASP A 93 19.83 -3.81 3.98
N ASP A 94 21.10 -4.21 3.98
CA ASP A 94 21.93 -4.36 2.78
C ASP A 94 21.46 -5.53 1.88
N GLU A 95 20.84 -6.56 2.48
CA GLU A 95 20.29 -7.71 1.76
C GLU A 95 18.82 -7.48 1.37
N LEU A 96 18.03 -6.87 2.26
CA LEU A 96 16.59 -6.63 2.11
C LEU A 96 16.18 -5.27 2.71
N SER A 97 16.18 -4.23 1.89
CA SER A 97 15.76 -2.89 2.31
C SER A 97 14.27 -2.63 2.09
N LEU A 98 13.54 -2.37 3.18
CA LEU A 98 12.16 -1.91 3.11
C LEU A 98 12.05 -0.49 2.54
N ILE A 99 13.03 0.38 2.83
CA ILE A 99 13.06 1.77 2.38
C ILE A 99 13.20 1.81 0.85
N GLU A 100 14.12 1.04 0.29
CA GLU A 100 14.30 0.95 -1.16
C GLU A 100 13.06 0.36 -1.83
N ALA A 101 12.48 -0.69 -1.25
CA ALA A 101 11.24 -1.29 -1.75
C ALA A 101 10.05 -0.32 -1.73
N ALA A 102 9.92 0.48 -0.67
CA ALA A 102 8.90 1.52 -0.56
C ALA A 102 9.13 2.59 -1.63
N ASN A 103 10.36 3.08 -1.77
CA ASN A 103 10.70 4.09 -2.77
C ASN A 103 10.48 3.60 -4.21
N ASP A 104 10.87 2.38 -4.52
CA ASP A 104 10.67 1.85 -5.88
C ASP A 104 9.20 1.66 -6.24
N SER A 105 8.36 1.42 -5.24
CA SER A 105 6.93 1.18 -5.45
C SER A 105 6.07 2.42 -5.37
N ALA A 106 6.22 3.21 -4.32
CA ALA A 106 5.46 4.44 -4.08
C ALA A 106 6.17 5.69 -4.64
N LYS A 107 7.38 5.56 -5.22
CA LYS A 107 8.16 6.68 -5.76
C LYS A 107 8.34 7.81 -4.75
N VAL A 108 8.60 7.44 -3.48
CA VAL A 108 8.66 8.34 -2.32
C VAL A 108 9.59 9.53 -2.55
N ASP A 109 10.81 9.31 -3.06
CA ASP A 109 11.77 10.39 -3.32
C ASP A 109 11.25 11.42 -4.32
N TYR A 110 10.46 10.96 -5.29
CA TYR A 110 9.96 11.79 -6.38
C TYR A 110 8.64 12.48 -6.04
N LEU A 111 7.75 11.80 -5.30
CA LEU A 111 6.41 12.30 -4.99
C LEU A 111 6.30 13.05 -3.66
N ILE A 112 7.09 12.66 -2.66
CA ILE A 112 7.05 13.24 -1.31
C ILE A 112 8.31 14.07 -1.05
N GLY A 113 9.48 13.50 -1.35
CA GLY A 113 10.77 14.18 -1.24
C GLY A 113 11.91 13.22 -0.84
N PRO A 114 13.14 13.48 -1.29
CA PRO A 114 14.30 12.62 -1.02
C PRO A 114 14.70 12.57 0.46
N GLU A 115 14.29 13.57 1.26
CA GLU A 115 14.57 13.66 2.69
C GLU A 115 13.91 12.52 3.47
N ILE A 116 12.78 11.99 2.98
CA ILE A 116 12.04 10.92 3.63
C ILE A 116 12.88 9.64 3.72
N ASN A 117 13.62 9.30 2.67
CA ASN A 117 14.46 8.09 2.66
C ASN A 117 15.88 8.36 3.15
N SER A 118 16.45 9.54 2.87
CA SER A 118 17.81 9.88 3.29
C SER A 118 17.92 10.16 4.80
N ASN A 119 16.84 10.62 5.43
CA ASN A 119 16.74 10.79 6.87
C ASN A 119 15.38 10.26 7.37
N PRO A 120 15.26 8.96 7.70
CA PRO A 120 14.00 8.34 8.10
C PRO A 120 13.58 8.69 9.55
N TYR A 121 13.69 9.95 9.95
CA TYR A 121 13.32 10.45 11.29
C TYR A 121 11.86 10.14 11.63
N HIS A 122 10.97 10.14 10.63
CA HIS A 122 9.55 9.89 10.81
C HIS A 122 9.27 8.49 11.40
N ILE A 123 10.13 7.49 11.13
CA ILE A 123 10.00 6.14 11.69
C ILE A 123 10.31 6.14 13.19
N SER A 124 11.39 6.80 13.59
CA SER A 124 11.80 6.86 15.00
C SER A 124 10.83 7.72 15.82
N VAL A 125 10.39 8.86 15.27
CA VAL A 125 9.37 9.72 15.84
C VAL A 125 8.06 8.96 16.03
N ALA A 126 7.56 8.25 15.01
CA ALA A 126 6.34 7.46 15.14
C ALA A 126 6.46 6.38 16.24
N ARG A 127 7.59 5.67 16.31
CA ARG A 127 7.80 4.65 17.34
C ARG A 127 7.83 5.23 18.76
N ILE A 128 8.45 6.39 18.93
CA ILE A 128 8.57 7.04 20.23
C ILE A 128 7.24 7.68 20.62
N HIS A 129 6.67 8.51 19.76
CA HIS A 129 5.50 9.31 20.09
C HIS A 129 4.20 8.54 19.98
N LEU A 130 4.04 7.60 19.05
CA LEU A 130 2.78 6.86 18.92
C LEU A 130 2.81 5.55 19.72
N THR A 131 3.84 4.72 19.53
CA THR A 131 3.84 3.38 20.13
C THR A 131 4.12 3.39 21.62
N ARG A 132 5.11 4.16 22.10
CA ARG A 132 5.46 4.18 23.53
C ARG A 132 4.48 4.98 24.38
N ASN A 133 3.88 6.02 23.80
CA ASN A 133 2.96 6.91 24.49
C ASN A 133 1.50 6.63 24.17
N LEU A 134 1.16 5.46 23.60
CA LEU A 134 -0.21 5.12 23.22
C LEU A 134 -1.21 5.27 24.38
N GLY A 135 -0.77 4.98 25.61
CA GLY A 135 -1.59 5.15 26.81
C GLY A 135 -2.02 6.59 27.08
N LEU A 136 -1.25 7.60 26.61
CA LEU A 136 -1.62 9.01 26.73
C LEU A 136 -2.74 9.40 25.76
N TYR A 137 -2.74 8.85 24.55
CA TYR A 137 -3.76 9.13 23.53
C TYR A 137 -5.03 8.30 23.70
N TYR A 138 -5.00 7.24 24.51
CA TYR A 138 -6.13 6.33 24.67
C TYR A 138 -7.43 7.04 25.10
N PRO A 139 -7.44 7.99 26.06
CA PRO A 139 -8.65 8.73 26.40
C PRO A 139 -9.21 9.50 25.20
N ASP A 140 -8.36 10.24 24.48
CA ASP A 140 -8.79 11.06 23.34
C ASP A 140 -9.30 10.20 22.18
N ILE A 141 -8.63 9.07 21.91
CA ILE A 141 -9.06 8.06 20.94
C ILE A 141 -10.42 7.51 21.33
N LYS A 142 -10.61 7.14 22.60
CA LYS A 142 -11.85 6.57 23.10
C LYS A 142 -13.00 7.59 22.97
N ASP A 143 -12.77 8.83 23.38
CA ASP A 143 -13.78 9.88 23.35
C ASP A 143 -14.17 10.23 21.90
N GLU A 144 -13.20 10.31 20.98
CA GLU A 144 -13.49 10.56 19.57
C GLU A 144 -14.21 9.39 18.90
N VAL A 145 -13.86 8.14 19.25
CA VAL A 145 -14.60 6.95 18.78
C VAL A 145 -16.05 7.01 19.24
N HIS A 146 -16.30 7.27 20.53
CA HIS A 146 -17.67 7.39 21.05
C HIS A 146 -18.45 8.51 20.34
N ALA A 147 -17.86 9.70 20.20
CA ALA A 147 -18.49 10.81 19.50
C ALA A 147 -18.79 10.47 18.03
N ALA A 148 -17.86 9.85 17.32
CA ALA A 148 -18.07 9.45 15.93
C ALA A 148 -19.17 8.37 15.79
N PHE A 149 -19.26 7.43 16.73
CA PHE A 149 -20.34 6.44 16.75
C PHE A 149 -21.71 7.09 17.00
N GLU A 150 -21.81 7.99 17.98
CA GLU A 150 -23.06 8.70 18.29
C GLU A 150 -23.54 9.55 17.11
N GLU A 151 -22.62 10.28 16.46
CA GLU A 151 -22.93 11.17 15.34
C GLU A 151 -23.25 10.39 14.04
N LEU A 152 -22.44 9.39 13.68
CA LEU A 152 -22.57 8.70 12.39
C LEU A 152 -23.67 7.64 12.38
N LEU A 153 -23.94 7.00 13.52
CA LEU A 153 -25.05 6.04 13.63
C LEU A 153 -26.36 6.70 14.04
N ASP A 154 -26.33 7.92 14.56
CA ASP A 154 -27.49 8.65 15.09
C ASP A 154 -28.20 7.82 16.16
N LEU A 155 -27.46 7.48 17.22
CA LEU A 155 -27.88 6.56 18.31
C LEU A 155 -28.99 7.14 19.22
N LYS A 156 -29.76 8.12 18.75
CA LYS A 156 -30.79 8.82 19.53
C LYS A 156 -32.05 7.97 19.74
N ASP A 157 -32.33 7.05 18.82
CA ASP A 157 -33.49 6.17 18.86
C ASP A 157 -33.07 4.70 19.03
N ASN A 158 -33.79 3.93 19.86
CA ASN A 158 -33.55 2.50 20.08
C ASN A 158 -34.06 1.59 18.93
N ALA A 159 -34.04 2.09 17.68
CA ALA A 159 -34.56 1.39 16.51
C ALA A 159 -33.44 0.75 15.68
N TRP A 160 -33.75 -0.37 15.02
CA TRP A 160 -32.82 -0.99 14.06
C TRP A 160 -32.67 -0.12 12.81
N LYS A 161 -31.43 0.19 12.44
CA LYS A 161 -31.09 1.03 11.29
C LYS A 161 -30.08 0.34 10.38
N SER A 162 -30.29 0.46 9.08
CA SER A 162 -29.31 0.05 8.08
C SER A 162 -28.33 1.19 7.84
N VAL A 163 -27.04 0.90 7.89
CA VAL A 163 -25.96 1.87 7.67
C VAL A 163 -24.92 1.31 6.68
N PRO A 164 -24.27 2.16 5.87
CA PRO A 164 -23.22 1.73 4.97
C PRO A 164 -21.94 1.39 5.75
N ALA A 165 -21.86 0.17 6.29
CA ALA A 165 -20.85 -0.25 7.26
C ALA A 165 -19.40 0.11 6.87
N VAL A 166 -19.02 -0.06 5.60
CA VAL A 166 -17.66 0.24 5.13
C VAL A 166 -17.37 1.74 5.17
N GLU A 167 -18.32 2.57 4.73
CA GLU A 167 -18.15 4.03 4.73
C GLU A 167 -18.13 4.57 6.17
N THR A 168 -19.05 4.08 6.99
CA THR A 168 -19.14 4.46 8.41
C THR A 168 -17.86 4.12 9.16
N VAL A 169 -17.35 2.89 9.03
CA VAL A 169 -16.10 2.48 9.70
C VAL A 169 -14.91 3.27 9.16
N ARG A 170 -14.86 3.53 7.85
CA ARG A 170 -13.79 4.34 7.25
C ARG A 170 -13.76 5.74 7.88
N GLU A 171 -14.92 6.38 8.02
CA GLU A 171 -15.00 7.72 8.60
C GLU A 171 -14.64 7.73 10.09
N ILE A 172 -15.09 6.74 10.87
CA ILE A 172 -14.67 6.59 12.28
C ILE A 172 -13.15 6.47 12.39
N VAL A 173 -12.53 5.59 11.60
CA VAL A 173 -11.08 5.38 11.60
C VAL A 173 -10.34 6.65 11.19
N ARG A 174 -10.86 7.39 10.22
CA ARG A 174 -10.28 8.63 9.72
C ARG A 174 -10.26 9.72 10.80
N ARG A 175 -11.40 9.97 11.46
CA ARG A 175 -11.51 10.92 12.58
C ARG A 175 -10.61 10.54 13.75
N THR A 176 -10.66 9.27 14.15
CA THR A 176 -9.87 8.76 15.28
C THR A 176 -8.36 8.81 15.00
N SER A 177 -7.95 8.55 13.76
CA SER A 177 -6.53 8.67 13.39
C SER A 177 -6.10 10.13 13.44
N ASN A 178 -6.92 11.04 12.92
CA ASN A 178 -6.61 12.46 12.95
C ASN A 178 -6.56 13.03 14.36
N SER A 179 -7.39 12.59 15.32
CA SER A 179 -7.30 13.08 16.71
C SER A 179 -5.98 12.72 17.41
N VAL A 180 -5.24 11.72 16.91
CA VAL A 180 -3.90 11.38 17.41
C VAL A 180 -2.82 12.25 16.80
N PHE A 181 -3.00 12.67 15.55
CA PHE A 181 -1.99 13.44 14.80
C PHE A 181 -2.18 14.95 14.91
N VAL A 182 -3.43 15.40 15.04
CA VAL A 182 -3.81 16.80 15.10
C VAL A 182 -4.87 16.99 16.19
N ASP A 183 -4.74 18.04 16.99
CA ASP A 183 -5.72 18.36 18.02
C ASP A 183 -6.98 19.00 17.42
N LEU A 184 -8.00 19.19 18.27
CA LEU A 184 -9.16 20.02 17.95
C LEU A 184 -8.74 21.48 17.67
N PRO A 185 -9.41 22.17 16.72
CA PRO A 185 -10.56 21.71 15.93
C PRO A 185 -10.18 20.94 14.66
N LEU A 186 -8.91 20.88 14.28
CA LEU A 186 -8.45 20.42 12.96
C LEU A 186 -8.76 18.93 12.72
N CYS A 187 -8.79 18.10 13.77
CA CYS A 187 -9.15 16.68 13.64
C CYS A 187 -10.60 16.43 13.16
N ARG A 188 -11.49 17.43 13.29
CA ARG A 188 -12.90 17.39 12.85
C ARG A 188 -13.18 18.29 11.64
N ASP A 189 -12.17 18.99 11.15
CA ASP A 189 -12.30 19.85 9.99
C ASP A 189 -12.40 18.97 8.73
N HIS A 190 -13.56 19.03 8.07
CA HIS A 190 -13.82 18.22 6.88
C HIS A 190 -12.85 18.52 5.72
N ASP A 191 -12.37 19.76 5.58
CA ASP A 191 -11.45 20.13 4.51
C ASP A 191 -10.06 19.56 4.78
N TRP A 192 -9.58 19.60 6.02
CA TRP A 192 -8.33 18.95 6.44
C TRP A 192 -8.39 17.44 6.21
N ILE A 193 -9.50 16.85 6.66
CA ILE A 193 -9.77 15.43 6.54
C ILE A 193 -9.79 15.01 5.06
N ASP A 194 -10.46 15.78 4.18
CA ASP A 194 -10.54 15.56 2.72
C ASP A 194 -9.20 15.71 2.03
N LEU A 195 -8.45 16.76 2.37
CA LEU A 195 -7.11 16.99 1.86
C LEU A 195 -6.17 15.81 2.13
N ASN A 196 -6.10 15.33 3.39
CA ASN A 196 -5.22 14.21 3.75
C ASN A 196 -5.58 12.92 3.01
N SER A 197 -6.87 12.66 2.82
CA SER A 197 -7.32 11.49 2.05
C SER A 197 -6.99 11.60 0.57
N ARG A 198 -7.13 12.79 -0.02
CA ARG A 198 -6.75 13.03 -1.43
C ARG A 198 -5.27 12.84 -1.65
N VAL A 199 -4.42 13.39 -0.77
CA VAL A 199 -2.96 13.24 -0.88
C VAL A 199 -2.55 11.76 -0.95
N ALA A 200 -3.14 10.89 -0.12
CA ALA A 200 -2.85 9.46 -0.16
C ALA A 200 -3.27 8.80 -1.48
N VAL A 201 -4.43 9.19 -2.03
CA VAL A 201 -4.94 8.68 -3.32
C VAL A 201 -4.10 9.20 -4.49
N ASP A 202 -3.71 10.47 -4.46
CA ASP A 202 -2.91 11.11 -5.51
C ASP A 202 -1.52 10.50 -5.56
N VAL A 203 -0.84 10.33 -4.42
CA VAL A 203 0.48 9.66 -4.37
C VAL A 203 0.40 8.23 -4.89
N ALA A 204 -0.63 7.47 -4.52
CA ALA A 204 -0.83 6.11 -5.03
C ALA A 204 -1.07 6.09 -6.54
N THR A 205 -1.85 7.03 -7.05
CA THR A 205 -2.19 7.14 -8.47
C THR A 205 -0.96 7.54 -9.28
N ASP A 206 -0.25 8.58 -8.86
CA ASP A 206 0.96 9.08 -9.51
C ASP A 206 2.08 8.05 -9.48
N ALA A 207 2.25 7.32 -8.36
CA ALA A 207 3.21 6.23 -8.29
C ALA A 207 2.91 5.13 -9.32
N ASN A 208 1.63 4.77 -9.51
CA ASN A 208 1.24 3.80 -10.53
C ASN A 208 1.52 4.32 -11.94
N ILE A 209 1.22 5.60 -12.22
CA ILE A 209 1.53 6.25 -13.50
C ILE A 209 3.03 6.23 -13.77
N LEU A 210 3.85 6.69 -12.83
CA LEU A 210 5.31 6.66 -12.95
C LEU A 210 5.85 5.24 -13.11
N ASN A 211 5.23 4.25 -12.47
CA ASN A 211 5.64 2.86 -12.65
C ASN A 211 5.33 2.31 -14.06
N MET A 212 4.46 2.94 -14.85
CA MET A 212 4.21 2.53 -16.25
C MET A 212 5.27 3.03 -17.23
N PHE A 213 6.01 4.09 -16.89
CA PHE A 213 7.00 4.68 -17.78
C PHE A 213 8.45 4.41 -17.32
N PRO A 214 9.42 4.33 -18.25
CA PRO A 214 10.85 4.26 -17.92
C PRO A 214 11.34 5.53 -17.20
N ARG A 215 12.34 5.40 -16.32
CA ARG A 215 12.87 6.49 -15.47
C ARG A 215 13.22 7.79 -16.22
N LEU A 216 13.63 7.69 -17.49
CA LEU A 216 14.01 8.84 -18.31
C LEU A 216 12.84 9.81 -18.57
N THR A 217 11.59 9.36 -18.49
CA THR A 217 10.42 10.24 -18.70
C THR A 217 10.00 10.97 -17.43
N TYR A 218 10.52 10.58 -16.25
CA TYR A 218 10.09 11.17 -14.97
C TYR A 218 10.41 12.67 -14.91
N VAL A 219 11.53 13.11 -15.50
CA VAL A 219 11.93 14.53 -15.56
C VAL A 219 10.91 15.39 -16.32
N PHE A 220 10.18 14.80 -17.28
CA PHE A 220 9.17 15.49 -18.08
C PHE A 220 7.77 15.47 -17.45
N GLN A 221 7.58 14.69 -16.37
CA GLN A 221 6.26 14.29 -15.89
C GLN A 221 5.78 15.07 -14.66
N ARG A 222 6.33 16.27 -14.41
CA ARG A 222 5.82 17.24 -13.43
C ARG A 222 4.55 17.93 -13.94
N ILE A 223 3.60 17.16 -14.46
CA ILE A 223 2.30 17.63 -14.97
C ILE A 223 1.24 17.22 -13.94
N PRO A 224 0.33 18.12 -13.52
CA PRO A 224 -0.72 17.79 -12.55
C PRO A 224 -1.54 16.56 -12.98
N SER A 225 -1.72 15.64 -12.03
CA SER A 225 -2.24 14.28 -12.17
C SER A 225 -3.59 14.16 -12.90
N THR A 226 -4.41 15.21 -12.86
CA THR A 226 -5.77 15.22 -13.44
C THR A 226 -5.80 15.04 -14.95
N ALA A 227 -4.85 15.62 -15.70
CA ALA A 227 -4.84 15.54 -17.16
C ALA A 227 -4.39 14.17 -17.68
N MET A 228 -3.47 13.48 -16.98
CA MET A 228 -2.99 12.17 -17.41
C MET A 228 -3.91 11.03 -17.01
N VAL A 229 -4.60 11.12 -15.87
CA VAL A 229 -5.65 10.12 -15.52
C VAL A 229 -6.75 10.12 -16.56
N GLN A 230 -7.21 11.30 -17.01
CA GLN A 230 -8.18 11.43 -18.12
C GLN A 230 -7.66 10.81 -19.42
N PHE A 231 -6.39 11.05 -19.77
CA PHE A 231 -5.74 10.49 -20.96
C PHE A 231 -5.61 8.95 -20.89
N MET A 232 -5.32 8.39 -19.71
CA MET A 232 -5.24 6.94 -19.54
C MET A 232 -6.61 6.27 -19.50
N THR A 233 -7.64 6.92 -18.93
CA THR A 233 -9.02 6.41 -19.01
C THR A 233 -9.59 6.44 -20.42
N THR A 234 -9.14 7.35 -21.28
CA THR A 234 -9.55 7.40 -22.70
C THR A 234 -8.77 6.44 -23.59
N LEU A 235 -7.61 5.93 -23.15
CA LEU A 235 -6.84 4.89 -23.86
C LEU A 235 -7.25 3.46 -23.46
N VAL A 236 -8.06 3.30 -22.41
CA VAL A 236 -8.53 2.00 -21.88
C VAL A 236 -10.00 1.72 -22.24
N TRP A 237 -10.62 2.55 -23.08
CA TRP A 237 -11.90 2.30 -23.76
C TRP A 237 -11.76 2.45 -25.27
#